data_AF-A0A2N7VQ99-F1
#
_entry.id   AF-A0A2N7VQ99-F1
#
_cell.length_a   1.000
_cell.length_b   1.000
_cell.length_c   1.000
_cell.angle_alpha   90.00
_cell.angle_beta   90.00
_cell.angle_gamma   90.00
#
_symmetry.space_group_name_H-M   'P 1'
#
loop_
_entity.id
_entity.type
_entity.pdbx_description
1 polymer ?
#
loop_
_entity_poly.entity_id
_entity_poly.type
_entity_poly.pdbx_seq_one_letter_code
_entity_poly.pdbx_strand_id
1 'polypeptide(L)'
;MADAFELVALALPGDVAPESLPATARQFIADCWPGMSRSQLIARARRLSLRPSLRAYRPGAPGEIGHFALTLTAGMQTVSLIAHLRRVAQRRASARSRKAATASRPPVRDPRQASLF
;
A
#
# COMPACT_ATOMS: atom_id res chain seq x y z
N MET A 1 -20.04 -5.28 8.39
CA MET A 1 -19.53 -3.90 8.59
C MET A 1 -18.04 -3.94 8.33
N ALA A 2 -17.58 -3.52 7.15
CA ALA A 2 -16.18 -3.68 6.75
C ALA A 2 -15.36 -2.50 7.29
N ASP A 3 -14.40 -2.79 8.15
CA ASP A 3 -13.44 -1.78 8.60
C ASP A 3 -12.73 -1.15 7.40
N ALA A 4 -12.78 0.19 7.34
CA ALA A 4 -12.05 0.93 6.34
C ALA A 4 -10.58 1.00 6.78
N PHE A 5 -9.68 0.44 5.99
CA PHE A 5 -8.24 0.55 6.23
C PHE A 5 -7.63 1.57 5.28
N GLU A 6 -6.71 2.37 5.81
CA GLU A 6 -5.85 3.26 5.04
C GLU A 6 -4.39 2.80 5.15
N LEU A 7 -3.72 2.70 4.01
CA LEU A 7 -2.29 2.41 3.92
C LEU A 7 -1.51 3.59 4.48
N VAL A 8 -0.61 3.33 5.42
CA VAL A 8 0.32 4.33 5.96
C VAL A 8 1.66 4.19 5.27
N ALA A 9 2.16 2.95 5.14
CA ALA A 9 3.43 2.65 4.51
C ALA A 9 3.48 1.18 4.06
N LEU A 10 4.38 0.90 3.12
CA LEU A 10 4.86 -0.44 2.81
C LEU A 10 6.32 -0.53 3.25
N ALA A 11 6.67 -1.63 3.91
CA ALA A 11 8.03 -1.94 4.30
C ALA A 11 8.43 -3.32 3.80
N LEU A 12 9.73 -3.52 3.63
CA LEU A 12 10.31 -4.83 3.39
C LEU A 12 10.64 -5.50 4.74
N PRO A 13 10.56 -6.84 4.83
CA PRO A 13 11.22 -7.56 5.90
C PRO A 13 12.71 -7.20 5.94
N GLY A 14 13.31 -7.13 7.14
CA GLY A 14 14.70 -6.68 7.29
C GLY A 14 15.74 -7.55 6.57
N ASP A 15 15.35 -8.78 6.25
CA ASP A 15 16.11 -9.80 5.52
C ASP A 15 16.00 -9.69 3.98
N VAL A 16 15.14 -8.81 3.45
CA VAL A 16 14.89 -8.69 2.00
C VAL A 16 15.44 -7.38 1.45
N ALA A 17 16.46 -7.50 0.60
CA ALA A 17 17.00 -6.36 -0.12
C ALA A 17 16.02 -5.87 -1.22
N PRO A 18 15.80 -4.55 -1.37
CA PRO A 18 14.86 -4.00 -2.35
C PRO A 18 15.22 -4.32 -3.81
N GLU A 19 16.51 -4.47 -4.12
CA GLU A 19 17.03 -4.82 -5.44
C GLU A 19 16.74 -6.27 -5.84
N SER A 20 16.60 -7.17 -4.85
CA SER A 20 16.27 -8.59 -5.05
C SER A 20 14.81 -8.80 -5.43
N LEU A 21 13.99 -7.74 -5.43
CA LEU A 21 12.58 -7.83 -5.75
C LEU A 21 12.34 -7.95 -7.27
N PRO A 22 11.41 -8.82 -7.70
CA PRO A 22 10.90 -8.82 -9.07
C PRO A 22 10.46 -7.43 -9.52
N ALA A 23 10.68 -7.11 -10.79
CA ALA A 23 10.35 -5.80 -11.34
C ALA A 23 8.87 -5.42 -11.14
N THR A 24 7.97 -6.39 -11.21
CA THR A 24 6.53 -6.21 -10.96
C THR A 24 6.21 -5.84 -9.51
N ALA A 25 6.95 -6.41 -8.54
CA ALA A 25 6.81 -6.05 -7.13
C ALA A 25 7.37 -4.64 -6.84
N ARG A 26 8.49 -4.27 -7.47
CA ARG A 26 9.03 -2.90 -7.38
C ARG A 26 8.07 -1.88 -7.98
N GLN A 27 7.48 -2.17 -9.15
CA GLN A 27 6.45 -1.33 -9.75
C GLN A 27 5.23 -1.20 -8.84
N PHE A 28 4.78 -2.31 -8.22
CA PHE A 28 3.69 -2.29 -7.27
C PHE A 28 3.97 -1.37 -6.08
N ILE A 29 5.18 -1.43 -5.50
CA ILE A 29 5.58 -0.57 -4.38
C ILE A 29 5.60 0.90 -4.82
N ALA A 30 6.16 1.20 -6.00
CA ALA A 30 6.21 2.55 -6.54
C ALA A 30 4.83 3.14 -6.84
N ASP A 31 3.86 2.29 -7.19
CA ASP A 31 2.48 2.66 -7.43
C ASP A 31 1.69 2.92 -6.15
N CYS A 32 2.21 2.52 -4.99
CA CYS A 32 1.57 2.65 -3.68
C CYS A 32 1.88 4.00 -3.02
N TRP A 33 0.90 4.56 -2.29
CA TRP A 33 1.06 5.82 -1.57
C TRP A 33 0.30 5.83 -0.24
N PRO A 34 0.72 6.63 0.75
CA PRO A 34 0.00 6.79 2.01
C PRO A 34 -1.41 7.38 1.82
N GLY A 35 -2.43 6.75 2.42
CA GLY A 35 -3.85 7.09 2.30
C GLY A 35 -4.65 6.13 1.40
N MET A 36 -3.98 5.17 0.76
CA MET A 36 -4.66 4.18 -0.08
C MET A 36 -5.60 3.27 0.70
N SER A 37 -6.79 2.99 0.17
CA SER A 37 -7.66 1.99 0.78
C SER A 37 -7.18 0.55 0.52
N ARG A 38 -7.62 -0.40 1.35
CA ARG A 38 -7.39 -1.83 1.10
C ARG A 38 -7.85 -2.30 -0.29
N SER A 39 -8.99 -1.79 -0.78
CA SER A 39 -9.49 -2.17 -2.11
C SER A 39 -8.64 -1.58 -3.24
N GLN A 40 -8.15 -0.35 -3.09
CA GLN A 40 -7.22 0.27 -4.04
C GLN A 40 -5.89 -0.50 -4.11
N LEU A 41 -5.35 -0.88 -2.95
CA LEU A 41 -4.14 -1.70 -2.85
C LEU A 41 -4.29 -3.03 -3.62
N ILE A 42 -5.39 -3.76 -3.36
CA ILE A 42 -5.68 -5.03 -4.04
C ILE A 42 -5.90 -4.84 -5.54
N ALA A 43 -6.63 -3.78 -5.94
CA ALA A 43 -6.89 -3.50 -7.35
C ALA A 43 -5.60 -3.21 -8.11
N ARG A 44 -4.65 -2.47 -7.52
CA ARG A 44 -3.33 -2.21 -8.13
C ARG A 44 -2.49 -3.46 -8.30
N ALA A 45 -2.44 -4.32 -7.28
CA ALA A 45 -1.74 -5.60 -7.39
C ALA A 45 -2.30 -6.43 -8.57
N ARG A 46 -3.63 -6.52 -8.68
CA ARG A 46 -4.29 -7.24 -9.77
C ARG A 46 -4.03 -6.64 -11.15
N ARG A 47 -3.91 -5.31 -11.27
CA ARG A 47 -3.54 -4.65 -12.54
C ARG A 47 -2.14 -5.02 -13.02
N LEU A 48 -1.24 -5.39 -12.10
CA LEU A 48 0.10 -5.89 -12.40
C LEU A 48 0.14 -7.43 -12.50
N SER A 49 -1.02 -8.07 -12.65
CA SER A 49 -1.18 -9.54 -12.67
C SER A 49 -0.64 -10.24 -11.42
N LEU A 50 -0.53 -9.52 -10.30
CA LEU A 50 -0.16 -10.08 -9.01
C LEU A 50 -1.40 -10.60 -8.30
N ARG A 51 -1.24 -11.72 -7.59
CA ARG A 51 -2.25 -12.21 -6.64
C ARG A 51 -1.88 -11.71 -5.23
N PRO A 52 -2.57 -10.68 -4.71
CA PRO A 52 -2.31 -10.19 -3.36
C PRO A 52 -3.01 -11.07 -2.32
N SER A 53 -2.29 -11.37 -1.24
CA SER A 53 -2.84 -11.94 -0.01
C SER A 53 -2.47 -11.03 1.15
N LEU A 54 -3.47 -10.60 1.92
CA LEU A 54 -3.27 -9.71 3.05
C LEU A 54 -3.71 -10.43 4.32
N ARG A 55 -2.77 -10.71 5.23
CA ARG A 55 -3.03 -11.33 6.52
C ARG A 55 -2.66 -10.38 7.65
N ALA A 56 -3.50 -10.28 8.67
CA ALA A 56 -3.15 -9.52 9.87
C ALA A 56 -2.00 -10.23 10.60
N TYR A 57 -0.94 -9.49 10.90
CA TYR A 57 0.17 -9.98 11.71
C TYR A 57 0.05 -9.45 13.14
N ARG A 58 -0.11 -8.12 13.28
CA ARG A 58 -0.39 -7.45 14.55
C ARG A 58 -1.48 -6.40 14.31
N PRO A 59 -2.77 -6.75 14.46
CA PRO A 59 -3.84 -5.80 14.25
C PRO A 59 -3.76 -4.71 15.32
N GLY A 60 -3.73 -3.44 14.89
CA GLY A 60 -3.80 -2.29 15.79
C GLY A 60 -5.24 -2.03 16.23
N ALA A 61 -5.42 -1.32 17.34
CA ALA A 61 -6.74 -0.82 17.74
C ALA A 61 -7.29 0.18 16.69
N PRO A 62 -8.61 0.49 16.68
CA PRO A 62 -9.14 1.55 15.84
C PRO A 62 -8.38 2.87 16.04
N GLY A 63 -7.91 3.49 14.96
CA GLY A 63 -7.07 4.69 15.00
C GLY A 63 -5.57 4.43 15.10
N GLU A 64 -5.16 3.23 15.51
CA GLU A 64 -3.76 2.79 15.52
C GLU A 64 -3.34 2.16 14.18
N ILE A 65 -2.03 2.06 14.00
CA ILE A 65 -1.41 1.38 12.87
C ILE A 65 -1.27 -0.10 13.22
N GLY A 66 -1.97 -0.95 12.47
CA GLY A 66 -1.76 -2.39 12.46
C GLY A 66 -0.74 -2.80 11.41
N HIS A 67 -0.03 -3.90 11.68
CA HIS A 67 0.88 -4.53 10.73
C HIS A 67 0.19 -5.72 10.07
N PHE A 68 0.25 -5.75 8.75
CA PHE A 68 -0.33 -6.79 7.92
C PHE A 68 0.74 -7.35 7.00
N ALA A 69 0.86 -8.68 6.95
CA ALA A 69 1.67 -9.36 5.96
C ALA A 69 0.94 -9.26 4.61
N LEU A 70 1.57 -8.61 3.64
CA LEU A 70 1.13 -8.51 2.25
C LEU A 70 2.00 -9.41 1.39
N THR A 71 1.47 -10.54 0.95
CA THR A 71 2.12 -11.43 -0.01
C THR A 71 1.66 -11.09 -1.41
N LEU A 72 2.60 -10.93 -2.34
CA LEU A 72 2.35 -10.74 -3.76
C LEU A 72 2.88 -11.95 -4.52
N THR A 73 1.99 -12.68 -5.21
CA THR A 73 2.38 -13.82 -6.04
C THR A 73 2.35 -13.42 -7.52
N ALA A 74 3.47 -13.60 -8.22
CA ALA A 74 3.64 -13.44 -9.66
C ALA A 74 4.04 -14.78 -10.28
N GLY A 75 3.07 -15.56 -10.79
CA GLY A 75 3.35 -16.92 -11.26
C GLY A 75 3.88 -17.82 -10.14
N MET A 76 5.12 -18.28 -10.28
CA MET A 76 5.83 -19.10 -9.28
C MET A 76 6.59 -18.28 -8.23
N GLN A 77 6.73 -16.97 -8.41
CA GLN A 77 7.45 -16.10 -7.48
C GLN A 77 6.51 -15.51 -6.44
N THR A 78 6.94 -15.52 -5.18
CA THR A 78 6.23 -14.90 -4.06
C THR A 78 7.12 -13.90 -3.35
N VAL A 79 6.59 -12.70 -3.13
CA VAL A 79 7.24 -11.63 -2.38
C VAL A 79 6.40 -11.32 -1.15
N SER A 80 7.05 -11.19 0.00
CA SER A 80 6.38 -10.76 1.24
C SER A 80 6.77 -9.31 1.57
N LEU A 81 5.77 -8.49 1.87
CA LEU A 81 5.90 -7.11 2.32
C LEU A 81 5.15 -6.93 3.63
N ILE A 82 5.51 -5.91 4.39
CA ILE A 82 4.77 -5.48 5.58
C ILE A 82 3.96 -4.24 5.19
N ALA A 83 2.64 -4.38 5.21
CA ALA A 83 1.72 -3.27 5.03
C ALA A 83 1.32 -2.68 6.38
N HIS A 84 1.68 -1.41 6.60
CA HIS A 84 1.24 -0.63 7.75
C HIS A 84 -0.13 -0.05 7.43
N LEU A 85 -1.19 -0.56 8.04
CA LEU A 85 -2.56 -0.13 7.78
C LEU A 85 -3.16 0.48 9.04
N ARG A 86 -3.70 1.69 8.92
CA ARG A 86 -4.50 2.31 9.97
C ARG A 86 -5.96 1.91 9.81
N ARG A 87 -6.58 1.45 10.89
CA ARG A 87 -8.03 1.20 10.93
C ARG A 87 -8.76 2.53 11.12
N VAL A 88 -9.57 2.90 10.14
CA VAL A 88 -10.37 4.12 10.15
C VAL A 88 -11.80 3.73 10.54
N ALA A 89 -12.26 4.19 11.71
CA ALA A 89 -13.68 4.16 12.02
C ALA A 89 -14.38 4.93 10.90
N GLN A 90 -15.43 4.37 10.27
CA GLN A 90 -16.17 5.07 9.22
C GLN A 90 -16.75 6.38 9.78
N ARG A 91 -15.94 7.45 9.73
CA ARG A 91 -16.38 8.78 10.08
C ARG A 91 -17.27 9.17 8.93
N ARG A 92 -18.59 9.12 9.15
CA ARG A 92 -19.60 9.71 8.27
C ARG A 92 -19.00 10.92 7.60
N ALA A 93 -18.98 10.90 6.27
CA ALA A 93 -18.50 11.97 5.42
C ALA A 93 -19.03 13.33 5.92
N SER A 94 -18.25 14.00 6.76
CA SER A 94 -18.62 15.27 7.38
C SER A 94 -17.63 16.29 6.86
N ALA A 95 -18.05 16.91 5.75
CA ALA A 95 -17.68 18.23 5.24
C ALA A 95 -16.20 18.57 4.94
N ARG A 96 -15.19 17.83 5.42
CA ARG A 96 -13.77 18.19 5.23
C ARG A 96 -13.11 17.59 3.99
N SER A 97 -13.76 16.61 3.36
CA SER A 97 -13.21 15.86 2.21
C SER A 97 -13.28 16.61 0.87
N ARG A 98 -14.04 17.72 0.77
CA ARG A 98 -14.10 18.51 -0.47
C ARG A 98 -12.79 19.24 -0.81
N LYS A 99 -11.84 19.35 0.12
CA LYS A 99 -10.50 19.92 -0.15
C LYS A 99 -9.43 18.87 -0.53
N ALA A 100 -9.71 17.58 -0.37
CA ALA A 100 -8.76 16.49 -0.64
C ALA A 100 -9.00 15.76 -1.97
N ALA A 101 -10.17 15.95 -2.60
CA ALA A 101 -10.45 15.39 -3.92
C ALA A 101 -9.57 15.99 -5.04
N THR A 102 -8.97 17.17 -4.81
CA THR A 102 -7.93 17.76 -5.68
C THR A 102 -6.53 17.20 -5.42
N ALA A 103 -6.33 16.47 -4.31
CA ALA A 103 -5.03 15.89 -3.91
C ALA A 103 -4.90 14.40 -4.31
N SER A 104 -5.92 13.80 -4.92
CA SER A 104 -5.87 12.40 -5.39
C SER A 104 -5.07 12.20 -6.68
N ARG A 105 -4.32 13.22 -7.13
CA ARG A 105 -3.33 13.04 -8.19
C ARG A 105 -2.03 12.54 -7.56
N PRO A 106 -1.40 11.49 -8.11
CA PRO A 106 -0.03 11.15 -7.72
C PRO A 106 0.83 12.41 -7.87
N PRO A 107 1.75 12.69 -6.93
CA PRO A 107 2.65 13.84 -7.08
C PRO A 107 3.36 13.73 -8.43
N VAL A 108 3.46 14.85 -9.14
CA VAL A 108 4.21 14.89 -10.41
C VAL A 108 5.65 14.50 -10.08
N ARG A 109 6.13 13.38 -10.63
CA ARG A 109 7.53 12.99 -10.48
C ARG A 109 8.37 14.04 -11.20
N ASP A 110 9.21 14.76 -10.46
CA ASP A 110 10.14 15.74 -11.04
C ASP A 110 11.18 14.99 -11.89
N PRO A 111 11.35 15.33 -13.19
CA PRO A 111 12.31 14.67 -14.06
C PRO A 111 13.77 14.86 -13.62
N ARG A 112 14.07 15.78 -12.69
CA ARG A 112 15.42 15.98 -12.15
C ARG A 112 15.82 14.97 -11.07
N GLN A 113 14.89 14.14 -10.59
CA GLN A 113 15.17 13.13 -9.57
C GLN A 113 15.70 11.80 -10.12
N ALA A 114 15.94 11.71 -11.44
CA ALA A 114 16.39 10.50 -12.12
C ALA A 114 17.91 10.23 -12.02
N SER A 115 18.69 11.07 -11.32
CA SER A 115 20.17 10.97 -11.30
C SER A 115 20.78 10.91 -9.91
N LEU A 116 20.09 10.29 -8.94
CA LEU A 116 20.71 9.84 -7.70
C LEU A 116 20.37 8.37 -7.53
N PHE A 117 21.42 7.54 -7.70
CA PHE A 117 21.49 6.08 -7.67
C PHE A 117 21.23 5.37 -9.00
#